data_AF-A0A6L5GAW2-F1
#
_entry.id   AF-A0A6L5GAW2-F1
#
_cell.length_a   1.000
_cell.length_b   1.000
_cell.length_c   1.000
_cell.angle_alpha   90.00
_cell.angle_beta   90.00
_cell.angle_gamma   90.00
#
_symmetry.space_group_name_H-M   'P 1'
#
loop_
_entity.id
_entity.type
_entity.pdbx_description
1 polymer ?
#
loop_
_entity_poly.entity_id
_entity_poly.type
_entity_poly.pdbx_seq_one_letter_code
_entity_poly.pdbx_strand_id
1 'polypeptide(L)'
;MLIVTVGSEQHLDTPDELNRTRTGYRKGMTDRELYQAARGSWVLGEKADGEHFALVAHRGAVLLAIEIHRLVETAPGRRAIEGSILLPGDEVHDAYVGKPVPVESYGNPVRYFDAPVGTKPCRCGCGTSLRSGKFVAGHDAIALHERVRRIGSVAQFIDWFDSMVEPFERSARRQRSDGPDTL
;
A
#
# COMPACT_ATOMS: atom_id res chain seq x y z
N MET A 1 -10.59 -0.53 5.51
CA MET A 1 -9.74 -1.70 5.17
C MET A 1 -10.02 -2.12 3.73
N LEU A 2 -8.99 -2.53 2.98
CA LEU A 2 -9.09 -3.00 1.59
C LEU A 2 -9.24 -4.52 1.52
N ILE A 3 -9.99 -5.04 0.54
CA ILE A 3 -10.02 -6.46 0.18
C ILE A 3 -9.76 -6.60 -1.30
N VAL A 4 -8.83 -7.47 -1.67
CA VAL A 4 -8.61 -7.90 -3.06
C VAL A 4 -8.97 -9.36 -3.22
N THR A 5 -9.81 -9.67 -4.21
CA THR A 5 -10.24 -11.03 -4.50
C THR A 5 -9.44 -11.56 -5.69
N VAL A 6 -8.65 -12.61 -5.46
CA VAL A 6 -7.88 -13.26 -6.52
C VAL A 6 -8.67 -14.41 -7.13
N GLY A 7 -8.54 -14.57 -8.46
CA GLY A 7 -9.09 -15.70 -9.19
C GLY A 7 -8.39 -17.02 -8.87
N SER A 8 -8.82 -18.10 -9.54
CA SER A 8 -8.03 -19.33 -9.58
C SER A 8 -6.69 -19.08 -10.27
N GLU A 9 -5.68 -19.88 -9.94
CA GLU A 9 -4.38 -19.78 -10.58
C GLU A 9 -4.48 -19.88 -12.11
N GLN A 10 -3.79 -18.97 -12.79
CA GLN A 10 -3.68 -18.93 -14.24
C GLN A 10 -2.22 -18.68 -14.65
N HIS A 11 -1.80 -19.35 -15.72
CA HIS A 11 -0.58 -19.01 -16.43
C HIS A 11 -0.91 -17.93 -17.46
N LEU A 12 0.00 -16.97 -17.62
CA LEU A 12 -0.13 -15.91 -18.61
C LEU A 12 0.89 -16.17 -19.72
N ASP A 13 0.42 -16.20 -20.96
CA ASP A 13 1.29 -16.33 -22.15
C ASP A 13 2.20 -15.10 -22.31
N THR A 14 1.70 -13.93 -21.90
CA THR A 14 2.45 -12.67 -21.86
C THR A 14 2.54 -12.18 -20.41
N PRO A 15 3.72 -11.74 -19.94
CA PRO A 15 3.85 -11.17 -18.60
C PRO A 15 2.91 -9.97 -18.38
N ASP A 16 2.38 -9.84 -17.17
CA ASP A 16 1.55 -8.69 -16.80
C ASP A 16 2.36 -7.42 -16.50
N GLU A 17 1.71 -6.35 -16.02
CA GLU A 17 2.37 -5.06 -15.74
C GLU A 17 3.38 -5.12 -14.59
N LEU A 18 3.46 -6.25 -13.88
CA LEU A 18 4.46 -6.54 -12.85
C LEU A 18 5.48 -7.59 -13.33
N ASN A 19 5.52 -7.88 -14.63
CA ASN A 19 6.35 -8.93 -15.25
C ASN A 19 6.09 -10.34 -14.69
N ARG A 20 4.86 -10.63 -14.26
CA ARG A 20 4.48 -11.95 -13.71
C ARG A 20 3.91 -12.84 -14.82
N THR A 21 4.27 -14.11 -14.79
CA THR A 21 3.74 -15.15 -15.70
C THR A 21 2.70 -16.06 -15.04
N ARG A 22 2.39 -15.82 -13.76
CA ARG A 22 1.36 -16.53 -12.98
C ARG A 22 0.59 -15.56 -12.11
N THR A 23 -0.73 -15.71 -12.09
CA THR A 23 -1.64 -14.93 -11.23
C THR A 23 -2.66 -15.84 -10.56
N GLY A 24 -3.41 -15.32 -9.59
CA GLY A 24 -4.44 -16.08 -8.89
C GLY A 24 -3.91 -16.98 -7.78
N TYR A 25 -4.81 -17.79 -7.22
CA TYR A 25 -4.52 -18.69 -6.11
C TYR A 25 -4.71 -20.15 -6.49
N ARG A 26 -3.80 -21.00 -6.00
CA ARG A 26 -3.93 -22.46 -5.99
C ARG A 26 -3.75 -22.96 -4.56
N LYS A 27 -4.53 -23.98 -4.19
CA LYS A 27 -4.39 -24.66 -2.90
C LYS A 27 -2.94 -25.15 -2.70
N GLY A 28 -2.36 -24.83 -1.54
CA GLY A 28 -1.00 -25.20 -1.18
C GLY A 28 0.08 -24.22 -1.62
N MET A 29 -0.29 -23.05 -2.16
CA MET A 29 0.64 -21.91 -2.22
C MET A 29 1.05 -21.49 -0.80
N THR A 30 2.30 -21.09 -0.67
CA THR A 30 2.79 -20.39 0.53
C THR A 30 2.22 -18.98 0.61
N ASP A 31 2.21 -18.39 1.80
CA ASP A 31 1.77 -17.00 2.01
C ASP A 31 2.57 -16.02 1.15
N ARG A 32 3.86 -16.30 0.93
CA ARG A 32 4.72 -15.48 0.06
C ARG A 32 4.33 -15.58 -1.41
N GLU A 33 4.03 -16.77 -1.91
CA GLU A 33 3.56 -16.94 -3.29
C GLU A 33 2.21 -16.26 -3.48
N LEU A 34 1.28 -16.44 -2.53
CA LEU A 34 -0.02 -15.76 -2.55
C LEU A 34 0.15 -14.24 -2.47
N TYR A 35 1.05 -13.73 -1.63
CA TYR A 35 1.37 -12.31 -1.57
C TYR A 35 1.87 -11.78 -2.92
N GLN A 36 2.79 -12.48 -3.60
CA GLN A 36 3.26 -12.07 -4.93
C GLN A 36 2.15 -12.13 -5.99
N ALA A 37 1.27 -13.12 -5.92
CA ALA A 37 0.10 -13.22 -6.80
C ALA A 37 -0.93 -12.11 -6.51
N ALA A 38 -1.10 -11.72 -5.25
CA ALA A 38 -2.06 -10.71 -4.81
C ALA A 38 -1.53 -9.27 -4.87
N ARG A 39 -0.20 -9.06 -4.94
CA ARG A 39 0.42 -7.74 -5.13
C ARG A 39 -0.27 -6.98 -6.25
N GLY A 40 -0.45 -7.66 -7.38
CA GLY A 40 -1.42 -7.35 -8.44
C GLY A 40 -1.28 -5.98 -9.10
N SER A 41 -2.01 -5.80 -10.18
CA SER A 41 -2.22 -4.49 -10.81
C SER A 41 -3.71 -4.16 -10.65
N TRP A 42 -4.07 -3.48 -9.57
CA TRP A 42 -5.47 -3.29 -9.17
C TRP A 42 -5.95 -1.89 -9.51
N VAL A 43 -7.23 -1.74 -9.90
CA VAL A 43 -7.84 -0.40 -10.00
C VAL A 43 -8.13 0.09 -8.58
N LEU A 44 -7.22 0.89 -8.04
CA LEU A 44 -7.32 1.48 -6.70
C LEU A 44 -7.49 2.99 -6.85
N GLY A 45 -8.63 3.54 -6.42
CA GLY A 45 -8.88 4.98 -6.37
C GLY A 45 -8.37 5.63 -5.07
N GLU A 46 -8.51 6.94 -4.94
CA GLU A 46 -7.96 7.76 -3.83
C GLU A 46 -8.27 7.23 -2.43
N LYS A 47 -9.42 6.55 -2.25
CA LYS A 47 -9.78 5.92 -0.98
C LYS A 47 -8.70 4.96 -0.46
N ALA A 48 -8.02 4.25 -1.37
CA ALA A 48 -6.97 3.28 -1.03
C ALA A 48 -5.77 3.94 -0.33
N ASP A 49 -5.51 5.22 -0.56
CA ASP A 49 -4.36 5.94 0.03
C ASP A 49 -4.48 6.13 1.55
N GLY A 50 -5.71 6.04 2.06
CA GLY A 50 -5.99 6.03 3.49
C GLY A 50 -5.93 4.64 4.13
N GLU A 51 -5.86 3.56 3.35
CA GLU A 51 -5.98 2.21 3.92
C GLU A 51 -4.66 1.71 4.50
N HIS A 52 -4.73 1.13 5.70
CA HIS A 52 -3.56 0.56 6.39
C HIS A 52 -3.36 -0.93 6.13
N PHE A 53 -4.43 -1.63 5.76
CA PHE A 53 -4.43 -3.08 5.65
C PHE A 53 -5.20 -3.56 4.43
N ALA A 54 -4.71 -4.63 3.80
CA ALA A 54 -5.36 -5.33 2.72
C ALA A 54 -5.59 -6.80 3.09
N LEU A 55 -6.79 -7.31 2.83
CA LEU A 55 -7.10 -8.73 2.90
C LEU A 55 -7.07 -9.33 1.49
N VAL A 56 -6.46 -10.50 1.34
CA VAL A 56 -6.50 -11.27 0.10
C VAL A 56 -7.54 -12.37 0.27
N ALA A 57 -8.51 -12.41 -0.63
CA ALA A 57 -9.59 -13.37 -0.59
C ALA A 57 -9.65 -14.24 -1.85
N HIS A 58 -10.14 -15.46 -1.70
CA HIS A 58 -10.46 -16.35 -2.81
C HIS A 58 -11.69 -17.18 -2.45
N ARG A 59 -12.65 -17.28 -3.38
CA ARG A 59 -13.90 -18.07 -3.21
C ARG A 59 -14.59 -17.85 -1.86
N GLY A 60 -14.66 -16.59 -1.42
CA GLY A 60 -15.40 -16.21 -0.21
C GLY A 60 -14.65 -16.41 1.11
N ALA A 61 -13.40 -16.87 1.10
CA ALA A 61 -12.56 -16.96 2.29
C ALA A 61 -11.36 -16.01 2.21
N VAL A 62 -10.98 -15.41 3.34
CA VAL A 62 -9.75 -14.64 3.47
C VAL A 62 -8.59 -15.60 3.68
N LEU A 63 -7.57 -15.47 2.84
CA LEU A 63 -6.39 -16.33 2.84
C LEU A 63 -5.16 -15.64 3.41
N LEU A 64 -5.09 -14.32 3.33
CA LEU A 64 -3.91 -13.54 3.75
C LEU A 64 -4.34 -12.15 4.23
N ALA A 65 -3.60 -11.60 5.19
CA ALA A 65 -3.69 -10.21 5.59
C ALA A 65 -2.34 -9.52 5.38
N ILE A 66 -2.37 -8.28 4.92
CA ILE A 66 -1.18 -7.48 4.56
C ILE A 66 -1.28 -6.13 5.25
N GLU A 67 -0.22 -5.71 5.94
CA GLU A 67 -0.02 -4.31 6.29
C GLU A 67 0.50 -3.54 5.08
N ILE A 68 -0.24 -2.52 4.64
CA ILE A 68 0.09 -1.71 3.48
C ILE A 68 1.14 -0.68 3.89
N HIS A 69 2.30 -0.73 3.24
CA HIS A 69 3.32 0.30 3.38
C HIS A 69 3.14 1.40 2.34
N ARG A 70 2.84 1.00 1.10
CA ARG A 70 2.58 1.91 -0.02
C ARG A 70 1.80 1.24 -1.14
N LEU A 71 1.17 2.09 -1.96
CA LEU A 71 0.59 1.71 -3.24
C LEU A 71 1.51 2.23 -4.35
N VAL A 72 1.89 1.37 -5.28
CA VAL A 72 2.84 1.70 -6.36
C VAL A 72 2.12 1.65 -7.69
N GLU A 73 2.21 2.70 -8.50
CA GLU A 73 1.63 2.69 -9.85
C GLU A 73 2.30 1.63 -10.72
N THR A 74 1.46 0.81 -11.36
CA THR A 74 1.89 -0.27 -12.27
C THR A 74 1.51 0.01 -13.71
N ALA A 75 0.40 0.72 -13.90
CA ALA A 75 -0.11 1.19 -15.18
C ALA A 75 -1.04 2.39 -14.92
N PRO A 76 -1.43 3.17 -15.95
CA PRO A 76 -2.37 4.28 -15.77
C PRO A 76 -3.64 3.84 -15.02
N GLY A 77 -3.88 4.43 -13.84
CA GLY A 77 -5.03 4.12 -12.99
C GLY A 77 -4.97 2.77 -12.24
N ARG A 78 -3.84 2.05 -12.30
CA ARG A 78 -3.65 0.75 -11.62
C ARG A 78 -2.46 0.80 -10.67
N ARG A 79 -2.61 0.15 -9.52
CA ARG A 79 -1.63 0.16 -8.44
C ARG A 79 -1.43 -1.23 -7.83
N ALA A 80 -0.18 -1.52 -7.49
CA ALA A 80 0.23 -2.67 -6.70
C ALA A 80 0.23 -2.36 -5.21
N ILE A 81 -0.10 -3.36 -4.40
CA ILE A 81 -0.03 -3.27 -2.95
C ILE A 81 1.35 -3.75 -2.49
N GLU A 82 2.12 -2.88 -1.86
CA GLU A 82 3.40 -3.24 -1.24
C GLU A 82 3.32 -3.11 0.27
N GLY A 83 3.75 -4.17 0.95
CA GLY A 83 3.55 -4.31 2.38
C GLY A 83 4.26 -5.50 2.99
N SER A 84 3.81 -5.86 4.18
CA SER A 84 4.25 -7.05 4.90
C SER A 84 3.08 -7.95 5.21
N ILE A 85 3.31 -9.26 5.12
CA ILE A 85 2.34 -10.28 5.50
C ILE A 85 2.18 -10.22 7.02
N LEU A 86 0.93 -10.14 7.48
CA LEU A 86 0.59 -10.27 8.89
C LEU A 86 0.50 -11.75 9.26
N LEU A 87 1.00 -12.08 10.45
CA LEU A 87 1.16 -13.43 10.97
C LEU A 87 0.23 -13.67 12.16
N PRO A 88 0.06 -14.93 12.61
CA PRO A 88 -0.63 -15.22 13.86
C PRO A 88 -0.12 -14.37 15.02
N GLY A 89 -1.04 -13.74 15.76
CA GLY A 89 -0.74 -12.76 16.82
C GLY A 89 -0.95 -11.30 16.38
N ASP A 90 -1.00 -11.03 15.08
CA ASP A 90 -1.44 -9.73 14.57
C ASP A 90 -2.98 -9.63 14.62
N GLU A 91 -3.51 -8.53 15.17
CA GLU A 91 -4.94 -8.34 15.39
C GLU A 91 -5.79 -8.55 14.12
N VAL A 92 -5.33 -8.01 12.98
CA VAL A 92 -6.02 -8.13 11.69
C VAL A 92 -5.92 -9.55 11.12
N HIS A 93 -4.78 -10.22 11.30
CA HIS A 93 -4.62 -11.62 10.90
C HIS A 93 -5.62 -12.49 11.66
N ASP A 94 -5.59 -12.42 13.00
CA ASP A 94 -6.40 -13.25 13.87
C ASP A 94 -7.90 -12.95 13.73
N ALA A 95 -8.25 -11.72 13.37
CA ALA A 95 -9.62 -11.32 13.08
C ALA A 95 -10.18 -11.92 11.79
N TYR A 96 -9.36 -12.10 10.74
CA TYR A 96 -9.90 -12.36 9.39
C TYR A 96 -9.33 -13.59 8.67
N VAL A 97 -8.07 -13.94 8.83
CA VAL A 97 -7.44 -15.02 8.05
C VAL A 97 -8.11 -16.37 8.38
N GLY A 98 -8.46 -17.13 7.33
CA GLY A 98 -9.18 -18.39 7.42
C GLY A 98 -10.69 -18.27 7.60
N LYS A 99 -11.24 -17.05 7.67
CA LYS A 99 -12.68 -16.79 7.89
C LYS A 99 -13.38 -16.33 6.59
N PRO A 100 -14.72 -16.38 6.55
CA PRO A 100 -15.47 -15.79 5.46
C PRO A 100 -15.14 -14.30 5.27
N VAL A 101 -15.18 -13.85 4.02
CA VAL A 101 -15.00 -12.43 3.69
C VAL A 101 -16.09 -11.61 4.39
N PRO A 102 -15.76 -10.51 5.08
CA PRO A 102 -16.71 -9.75 5.91
C PRO A 102 -17.71 -8.90 5.11
N VAL A 103 -17.65 -8.93 3.77
CA VAL A 103 -18.55 -8.22 2.87
C VAL A 103 -18.92 -9.11 1.69
N GLU A 104 -20.17 -9.01 1.24
CA GLU A 104 -20.68 -9.76 0.10
C GLU A 104 -19.95 -9.38 -1.20
N SER A 105 -19.86 -10.34 -2.13
CA SER A 105 -19.09 -10.21 -3.37
C SER A 105 -20.00 -10.04 -4.58
N TYR A 106 -19.99 -8.85 -5.18
CA TYR A 106 -20.68 -8.58 -6.45
C TYR A 106 -19.69 -8.02 -7.49
N GLY A 107 -19.14 -8.88 -8.35
CA GLY A 107 -18.41 -8.53 -9.58
C GLY A 107 -17.04 -7.84 -9.45
N ASN A 108 -16.84 -6.94 -8.48
CA ASN A 108 -15.61 -6.19 -8.32
C ASN A 108 -14.60 -6.96 -7.44
N PRO A 109 -13.38 -7.23 -7.93
CA PRO A 109 -12.35 -7.87 -7.12
C PRO A 109 -11.84 -6.99 -5.99
N VAL A 110 -11.92 -5.66 -6.10
CA VAL A 110 -11.48 -4.70 -5.09
C VAL A 110 -12.67 -4.20 -4.28
N ARG A 111 -12.61 -4.28 -2.95
CA ARG A 111 -13.66 -3.82 -2.02
C ARG A 111 -13.08 -3.13 -0.81
N TYR A 112 -13.93 -2.36 -0.13
CA TYR A 112 -13.59 -1.65 1.10
C TYR A 112 -14.65 -1.91 2.15
N PHE A 113 -14.24 -1.99 3.41
CA PHE A 113 -15.15 -2.08 4.53
C PHE A 113 -14.55 -1.44 5.79
N ASP A 114 -15.43 -1.04 6.71
CA ASP A 114 -15.04 -0.46 7.99
C ASP A 114 -14.75 -1.58 8.99
N ALA A 115 -13.46 -1.90 9.14
CA ALA A 115 -13.01 -2.93 10.05
C ALA A 115 -13.02 -2.41 11.50
N PRO A 116 -13.55 -3.18 12.48
CA PRO A 116 -13.46 -2.84 13.90
C PRO A 116 -12.02 -2.84 14.42
N VAL A 117 -11.14 -3.66 13.81
CA VAL A 117 -9.73 -3.87 14.16
C VAL A 117 -8.78 -3.22 13.15
N GLY A 118 -7.48 -3.19 13.45
CA GLY A 118 -6.47 -2.69 12.51
C GLY A 118 -6.49 -1.17 12.42
N THR A 119 -6.57 -0.50 13.56
CA THR A 119 -6.39 0.95 13.62
C THR A 119 -4.90 1.30 13.73
N LYS A 120 -4.49 2.45 13.19
CA LYS A 120 -3.14 2.99 13.37
C LYS A 120 -3.20 4.31 14.14
N PRO A 121 -2.24 4.60 15.02
CA PRO A 121 -2.20 5.88 15.71
C PRO A 121 -1.95 7.02 14.70
N CYS A 122 -2.59 8.16 14.96
CA CYS A 122 -2.38 9.37 14.20
C CYS A 122 -0.89 9.77 14.21
N ARG A 123 -0.31 10.00 13.03
CA ARG A 123 1.13 10.28 12.87
C ARG A 123 1.59 11.61 13.46
N CYS A 124 0.66 12.49 13.89
CA CYS A 124 1.06 13.68 14.66
C CYS A 124 1.67 13.30 16.02
N GLY A 125 1.23 12.19 16.62
CA GLY A 125 1.65 11.73 17.94
C GLY A 125 0.60 11.86 19.05
N CYS A 126 -0.63 12.30 18.74
CA CYS A 126 -1.69 12.50 19.75
C CYS A 126 -2.28 11.22 20.34
N GLY A 127 -1.93 10.05 19.81
CA GLY A 127 -2.44 8.75 20.28
C GLY A 127 -3.83 8.37 19.77
N THR A 128 -4.53 9.25 19.06
CA THR A 128 -5.83 8.92 18.45
C THR A 128 -5.68 7.81 17.41
N SER A 129 -6.42 6.73 17.55
CA SER A 129 -6.47 5.64 16.58
C SER A 129 -7.34 5.97 15.37
N LEU A 130 -6.81 5.72 14.17
CA LEU A 130 -7.45 5.95 12.88
C LEU A 130 -7.78 4.61 12.22
N ARG A 131 -9.02 4.47 11.71
CA ARG A 131 -9.41 3.33 10.86
C ARG A 131 -8.86 3.45 9.44
N SER A 132 -8.66 4.69 9.00
CA SER A 132 -8.04 5.07 7.73
C SER A 132 -7.42 6.46 7.83
N GLY A 133 -6.50 6.76 6.92
CA GLY A 133 -5.77 8.01 6.88
C GLY A 133 -4.56 8.03 7.82
N LYS A 134 -3.63 8.94 7.57
CA LYS A 134 -2.37 9.04 8.34
C LYS A 134 -2.48 10.03 9.51
N PHE A 135 -3.43 10.94 9.43
CA PHE A 135 -3.64 12.03 10.38
C PHE A 135 -5.13 12.20 10.64
N VAL A 136 -5.49 12.57 11.87
CA VAL A 136 -6.77 13.22 12.15
C VAL A 136 -6.83 14.51 11.31
N ALA A 137 -8.02 14.92 10.86
CA ALA A 137 -8.19 16.11 10.04
C ALA A 137 -7.47 17.34 10.65
N GLY A 138 -6.60 17.97 9.87
CA GLY A 138 -5.80 19.13 10.27
C GLY A 138 -4.57 18.84 11.14
N HIS A 139 -4.40 17.61 11.64
CA HIS A 139 -3.25 17.26 12.48
C HIS A 139 -1.94 17.15 11.69
N ASP A 140 -2.00 17.00 10.37
CA ASP A 140 -0.85 17.02 9.47
C ASP A 140 -0.16 18.40 9.47
N ALA A 141 -0.93 19.47 9.27
CA ALA A 141 -0.42 20.83 9.30
C ALA A 141 0.11 21.20 10.69
N ILE A 142 -0.63 20.84 11.75
CA ILE A 142 -0.19 21.07 13.14
C ILE A 142 1.14 20.35 13.40
N ALA A 143 1.21 19.06 13.05
CA ALA A 143 2.41 18.24 13.23
C ALA A 143 3.62 18.80 12.48
N LEU A 144 3.42 19.27 11.25
CA LEU A 144 4.47 19.89 10.44
C LEU A 144 4.97 21.17 11.12
N HIS A 145 4.07 22.09 11.45
CA HIS A 145 4.42 23.37 12.06
C HIS A 145 5.14 23.18 13.41
N GLU A 146 4.71 22.24 14.25
CA GLU A 146 5.40 21.92 15.51
C GLU A 146 6.84 21.45 15.29
N ARG A 147 7.08 20.62 14.27
CA ARG A 147 8.42 20.12 13.94
C ARG A 147 9.29 21.21 13.33
N VAL A 148 8.74 22.04 12.45
CA VAL A 148 9.42 23.21 11.89
C VAL A 148 9.88 24.16 13.01
N ARG A 149 9.02 24.43 14.01
CA ARG A 149 9.38 25.27 15.17
C ARG A 149 10.55 24.74 16.01
N ARG A 150 10.81 23.42 15.98
CA ARG A 150 11.96 22.82 16.68
C ARG A 150 13.28 23.04 15.95
N ILE A 151 13.23 23.23 14.63
CA ILE A 151 14.41 23.51 13.78
C ILE A 151 14.69 25.02 13.79
N GLY A 152 13.64 25.84 13.77
CA GLY A 152 13.72 27.28 13.78
C GLY A 152 12.45 27.93 13.21
N SER A 153 12.61 28.87 12.29
CA SER A 153 11.52 29.48 11.54
C SER A 153 11.14 28.66 10.30
N VAL A 154 9.98 28.98 9.72
CA VAL A 154 9.56 28.41 8.42
C VAL A 154 10.58 28.70 7.32
N ALA A 155 11.13 29.93 7.28
CA ALA A 155 12.15 30.30 6.31
C ALA A 155 13.40 29.44 6.45
N GLN A 156 13.89 29.24 7.68
CA GLN A 156 15.06 28.39 7.93
C GLN A 156 14.82 26.93 7.55
N PHE A 157 13.60 26.41 7.75
CA PHE A 157 13.24 25.09 7.28
C PHE A 157 13.26 25.01 5.74
N ILE A 158 12.73 26.01 5.04
CA ILE A 158 12.73 26.05 3.57
C ILE A 158 14.17 26.13 3.05
N ASP A 159 14.98 27.05 3.55
CA ASP A 159 16.38 27.20 3.16
C ASP A 159 17.16 25.89 3.36
N TRP A 160 16.94 25.21 4.49
CA TRP A 160 17.52 23.90 4.75
C TRP A 160 17.01 22.83 3.79
N PHE A 161 15.69 22.74 3.57
CA PHE A 161 15.09 21.75 2.68
C PHE A 161 15.63 21.91 1.24
N ASP A 162 15.66 23.13 0.73
CA ASP A 162 16.16 23.44 -0.61
C ASP A 162 17.66 23.09 -0.75
N SER A 163 18.46 23.36 0.30
CA SER A 163 19.88 22.97 0.33
C SER A 163 20.09 21.44 0.27
N MET A 164 19.12 20.65 0.73
CA MET A 164 19.16 19.19 0.62
C MET A 164 18.68 18.68 -0.73
N VAL A 165 17.75 19.38 -1.39
CA VAL A 165 17.13 18.95 -2.65
C VAL A 165 18.02 19.25 -3.87
N GLU A 166 18.78 20.36 -3.86
CA GLU A 166 19.74 20.66 -4.94
C GLU A 166 20.72 19.50 -5.29
N PRO A 167 21.27 18.75 -4.30
CA PRO A 167 22.02 17.52 -4.54
C PRO A 167 21.24 16.39 -5.22
N PHE A 168 19.95 16.22 -4.91
CA PHE A 168 19.12 15.14 -5.45
C PHE A 168 18.73 15.39 -6.92
N GLU A 169 18.43 16.64 -7.29
CA GLU A 169 18.07 16.99 -8.66
C GLU A 169 19.25 16.89 -9.63
N ARG A 170 20.46 17.28 -9.20
CA ARG A 170 21.69 17.12 -10.02
C ARG A 170 22.04 15.65 -10.24
N SER A 171 21.85 14.81 -9.22
CA SER A 171 22.10 13.36 -9.29
C SER A 171 21.10 12.65 -10.21
N ALA A 172 19.82 13.04 -10.15
CA ALA A 172 18.77 12.52 -11.04
C ALA A 172 18.91 12.99 -12.51
N ARG A 173 19.57 14.14 -12.75
CA ARG A 173 19.91 14.61 -14.11
C ARG A 173 21.10 13.87 -14.72
N ARG A 174 22.17 13.63 -13.94
CA ARG A 174 23.35 12.87 -14.39
C ARG A 174 23.01 11.43 -14.77
N GLN A 175 22.14 10.76 -14.01
CA GLN A 175 21.69 9.39 -14.33
C GLN A 175 20.84 9.28 -15.61
N ARG A 176 20.27 10.39 -16.12
CA ARG A 176 19.50 10.42 -17.37
C ARG A 176 20.35 10.75 -18.60
N SER A 177 21.54 11.34 -18.40
CA SER A 177 22.45 11.69 -19.49
C SER A 177 23.41 10.56 -19.90
N ASP A 178 23.46 9.46 -19.16
CA ASP A 178 24.29 8.27 -19.45
C ASP A 178 23.51 7.15 -20.19
N GLY A 179 22.41 7.48 -20.87
CA GLY A 179 21.77 6.56 -21.82
C GLY A 179 22.68 6.37 -23.05
N PRO A 180 22.86 5.14 -23.56
CA PRO A 180 23.88 4.86 -24.56
C PRO A 180 23.58 5.57 -25.87
N ASP A 181 24.52 6.43 -26.30
CA ASP A 181 24.65 6.84 -27.69
C ASP A 181 24.73 5.58 -28.55
N THR A 182 23.63 5.29 -29.24
CA THR A 182 23.56 4.17 -30.17
C THR A 182 24.02 4.69 -31.53
N LEU A 183 25.13 4.13 -31.99
CA LEU A 183 25.72 4.29 -33.33
C LEU A 183 24.72 3.97 -34.45
#